data_AF-A0A1B6DBH5-F1
#
_entry.id   AF-A0A1B6DBH5-F1
#
_cell.length_a   1.000
_cell.length_b   1.000
_cell.length_c   1.000
_cell.angle_alpha   90.00
_cell.angle_beta   90.00
_cell.angle_gamma   90.00
#
_symmetry.space_group_name_H-M   'P 1'
#
loop_
_entity.id
_entity.type
_entity.pdbx_description
1 polymer ?
#
loop_
_entity_poly.entity_id
_entity_poly.type
_entity_poly.pdbx_seq_one_letter_code
_entity_poly.pdbx_strand_id
1 'polypeptide(L)'
;MEFYPKDDLDISIEEDEVESQIQNVYSGSKVLITGATGFIGKILLEKLIRSCNVAQVYLLVRKKKDKSAKDRLDELLRDIVFEPMLRQNKNSSDLITLINGDFNLPDLGISQNDLQELLQNVNFVFHSAATVNMSEHLKTSYFINVNGTRFLLEQAKLMKRLKAFVYISTAYTQVMLDEIQEKFYPTEYSAEDLEKMIKDFNDDELTAITPFLVGQWENTYSFTKAITEHMLTRYHRLVPVAVARPSIIISSVKEPLVGWVDNINGATGVCAGATVGLLRVWRADPNAVADLIPIDVTVNTIISIGWYISQQKPSSEDKIIFNLVASEKNPITWQGYMDSCHTQGINEMIASSLAVGCYNFTLIKNETIYWLYFLIFQFIPGLILDFIMNIAGMTPKFLFAYRKVYKINANFACYIIKQFKYTDKNVDELWSLMNSKDKRLFNFDQTSYPNGQFYRTYMRGLRVYLLKDSMETLKKAATKYKL
;
A
#
# COMPACT_ATOMS: atom_id res chain seq x y z
N MET A 1 28.80 -4.06 -12.41
CA MET A 1 27.56 -4.68 -12.89
C MET A 1 26.48 -3.64 -12.72
N GLU A 2 26.07 -3.01 -13.81
CA GLU A 2 24.96 -2.06 -13.80
C GLU A 2 23.75 -2.75 -13.18
N PHE A 3 23.13 -2.10 -12.19
CA PHE A 3 21.90 -2.57 -11.54
C PHE A 3 20.70 -2.59 -12.50
N TYR A 4 20.89 -2.01 -13.68
CA TYR A 4 20.02 -2.14 -14.84
C TYR A 4 20.70 -3.10 -15.80
N PRO A 5 20.12 -4.27 -16.11
CA PRO A 5 20.32 -4.81 -17.44
C PRO A 5 19.85 -3.72 -18.40
N LYS A 6 20.78 -3.05 -19.09
CA LYS A 6 20.44 -2.21 -20.24
C LYS A 6 19.87 -3.05 -21.40
N ASP A 7 19.98 -4.38 -21.30
CA ASP A 7 19.74 -5.31 -22.40
C ASP A 7 18.49 -6.20 -22.23
N ASP A 8 17.59 -5.93 -21.26
CA ASP A 8 16.28 -6.61 -21.19
C ASP A 8 15.16 -5.83 -21.93
N LEU A 9 15.52 -4.94 -22.84
CA LEU A 9 14.60 -4.32 -23.80
C LEU A 9 14.53 -5.11 -25.11
N ASP A 10 14.62 -6.44 -25.03
CA ASP A 10 14.13 -7.28 -26.10
C ASP A 10 12.60 -7.21 -26.08
N ILE A 11 12.06 -6.12 -26.65
CA ILE A 11 10.67 -6.03 -27.05
C ILE A 11 10.56 -6.92 -28.30
N SER A 12 10.73 -8.23 -28.12
CA SER A 12 10.16 -9.18 -29.05
C SER A 12 8.66 -8.98 -28.91
N ILE A 13 8.07 -8.22 -29.83
CA ILE A 13 6.64 -8.20 -30.05
C ILE A 13 6.33 -9.61 -30.56
N GLU A 14 6.10 -10.54 -29.63
CA GLU A 14 5.27 -11.69 -29.96
C GLU A 14 3.93 -11.07 -30.35
N GLU A 15 3.64 -11.11 -31.66
CA GLU A 15 2.33 -10.74 -32.19
C GLU A 15 1.32 -11.72 -31.61
N ASP A 16 0.84 -11.38 -30.42
CA ASP A 16 -0.33 -12.03 -29.86
C ASP A 16 -1.51 -11.75 -30.79
N GLU A 17 -2.02 -12.80 -31.43
CA GLU A 17 -3.21 -12.75 -32.29
C GLU A 17 -4.47 -12.24 -31.54
N VAL A 18 -4.43 -12.21 -30.20
CA VAL A 18 -5.56 -11.81 -29.34
C VAL A 18 -5.36 -10.40 -28.80
N GLU A 19 -6.33 -9.51 -28.98
CA GLU A 19 -6.33 -8.17 -28.38
C GLU A 19 -6.56 -8.20 -26.85
N SER A 20 -5.97 -7.23 -26.13
CA SER A 20 -6.17 -7.09 -24.68
C SER A 20 -7.51 -6.43 -24.38
N GLN A 21 -8.39 -7.11 -23.66
CA GLN A 21 -9.71 -6.58 -23.32
C GLN A 21 -9.60 -5.47 -22.27
N ILE A 22 -8.63 -5.60 -21.36
CA ILE A 22 -8.36 -4.58 -20.33
C ILE A 22 -7.86 -3.30 -21.00
N GLN A 23 -6.84 -3.38 -21.87
CA GLN A 23 -6.35 -2.21 -22.60
C GLN A 23 -7.46 -1.54 -23.41
N ASN A 24 -8.27 -2.33 -24.13
CA ASN A 24 -9.35 -1.80 -24.97
C ASN A 24 -10.38 -1.00 -24.17
N VAL A 25 -10.70 -1.40 -22.94
CA VAL A 25 -11.67 -0.69 -22.08
C VAL A 25 -11.14 0.65 -21.56
N TYR A 26 -9.84 0.73 -21.27
CA TYR A 26 -9.18 1.93 -20.77
C TYR A 26 -8.66 2.87 -21.87
N SER A 27 -8.47 2.37 -23.09
CA SER A 27 -7.97 3.16 -24.22
C SER A 27 -8.86 4.37 -24.46
N GLY A 28 -8.26 5.55 -24.52
CA GLY A 28 -8.97 6.83 -24.70
C GLY A 28 -9.82 7.27 -23.50
N SER A 29 -9.79 6.54 -22.38
CA SER A 29 -10.55 6.88 -21.18
C SER A 29 -9.87 7.97 -20.35
N LYS A 30 -10.67 8.67 -19.54
CA LYS A 30 -10.18 9.63 -18.56
C LYS A 30 -10.34 9.08 -17.15
N VAL A 31 -9.27 9.10 -16.37
CA VAL A 31 -9.20 8.42 -15.06
C VAL A 31 -8.96 9.43 -13.94
N LEU A 32 -9.69 9.33 -12.83
CA LEU A 32 -9.41 10.04 -11.59
C LEU A 32 -8.70 9.13 -10.60
N ILE A 33 -7.52 9.53 -10.12
CA ILE A 33 -6.79 8.85 -9.06
C ILE A 33 -6.70 9.78 -7.85
N THR A 34 -7.15 9.28 -6.70
CA THR A 34 -6.85 9.92 -5.40
C THR A 34 -5.75 9.14 -4.69
N GLY A 35 -4.92 9.82 -3.91
CA GLY A 35 -3.79 9.17 -3.23
C GLY A 35 -2.63 8.84 -4.17
N ALA A 36 -2.55 9.51 -5.33
CA ALA A 36 -1.54 9.28 -6.37
C ALA A 36 -0.08 9.47 -5.91
N THR A 37 0.15 10.20 -4.82
CA THR A 37 1.48 10.38 -4.22
C THR A 37 1.89 9.26 -3.27
N GLY A 38 0.96 8.34 -2.95
CA GLY A 38 1.22 7.18 -2.08
C GLY A 38 1.74 5.98 -2.86
N PHE A 39 2.11 4.92 -2.14
CA PHE A 39 2.75 3.72 -2.69
C PHE A 39 1.96 3.08 -3.84
N ILE A 40 0.68 2.77 -3.61
CA ILE A 40 -0.24 2.23 -4.64
C ILE A 40 -0.49 3.25 -5.74
N GLY A 41 -0.74 4.51 -5.36
CA GLY A 41 -1.10 5.57 -6.30
C GLY A 41 -0.04 5.82 -7.37
N LYS A 42 1.26 5.74 -7.02
CA LYS A 42 2.37 5.92 -7.96
C LYS A 42 2.41 4.81 -9.01
N ILE A 43 2.34 3.56 -8.57
CA ILE A 43 2.39 2.38 -9.46
C ILE A 43 1.14 2.32 -10.33
N LEU A 44 -0.03 2.65 -9.76
CA LEU A 44 -1.28 2.74 -10.50
C LEU A 44 -1.24 3.80 -11.60
N LEU A 45 -0.73 5.01 -11.28
CA LEU A 45 -0.54 6.08 -12.26
C LEU A 45 0.39 5.65 -13.39
N GLU A 46 1.57 5.11 -13.04
CA GLU A 46 2.56 4.63 -13.99
C GLU A 46 1.96 3.56 -14.92
N LYS A 47 1.31 2.55 -14.34
CA LYS A 47 0.78 1.40 -15.07
C LYS A 47 -0.37 1.79 -16.00
N LEU A 48 -1.27 2.69 -15.58
CA LEU A 48 -2.36 3.18 -16.41
C LEU A 48 -1.84 3.95 -17.63
N ILE A 49 -0.86 4.83 -17.45
CA ILE A 49 -0.30 5.60 -18.56
C ILE A 49 0.52 4.70 -19.49
N ARG A 50 1.41 3.88 -18.92
CA ARG A 50 2.32 3.03 -19.71
C ARG A 50 1.58 1.91 -20.46
N SER A 51 0.60 1.29 -19.83
CA SER A 51 -0.02 0.05 -20.33
C SER A 51 -1.45 0.21 -20.82
N CYS A 52 -2.18 1.30 -20.54
CA CYS A 52 -3.63 1.35 -20.82
C CYS A 52 -4.08 2.40 -21.84
N ASN A 53 -3.13 3.13 -22.46
CA ASN A 53 -3.42 4.16 -23.48
C ASN A 53 -4.55 5.14 -23.07
N VAL A 54 -4.55 5.55 -21.81
CA VAL A 54 -5.54 6.50 -21.28
C VAL A 54 -5.37 7.88 -21.93
N ALA A 55 -6.47 8.58 -22.16
CA ALA A 55 -6.43 9.92 -22.73
C ALA A 55 -5.99 10.98 -21.71
N GLN A 56 -6.36 10.81 -20.44
CA GLN A 56 -6.02 11.75 -19.37
C GLN A 56 -6.12 11.08 -18.00
N VAL A 57 -5.23 11.48 -17.09
CA VAL A 57 -5.29 11.08 -15.67
C VAL A 57 -5.34 12.32 -14.80
N TYR A 58 -6.45 12.49 -14.08
CA TYR A 58 -6.64 13.52 -13.08
C TYR A 58 -6.10 13.01 -11.73
N LEU A 59 -5.21 13.78 -11.10
CA LEU A 59 -4.68 13.47 -9.78
C LEU A 59 -5.24 14.44 -8.75
N LEU A 60 -6.00 13.94 -7.78
CA LEU A 60 -6.48 14.77 -6.67
C LEU A 60 -5.37 14.94 -5.62
N VAL A 61 -4.86 16.16 -5.49
CA VAL A 61 -3.65 16.43 -4.71
C VAL A 61 -3.73 17.73 -3.88
N ARG A 62 -3.37 17.68 -2.60
CA ARG A 62 -3.44 18.83 -1.65
C ARG A 62 -2.57 20.03 -2.00
N LYS A 63 -3.11 21.23 -2.23
CA LYS A 63 -2.31 22.43 -2.58
C LYS A 63 -1.17 22.68 -1.58
N LYS A 64 0.02 23.04 -2.06
CA LYS A 64 1.14 23.53 -1.24
C LYS A 64 1.27 25.04 -1.44
N LYS A 65 1.45 25.81 -0.35
CA LYS A 65 1.42 27.29 -0.39
C LYS A 65 2.48 27.91 -1.32
N ASP A 66 3.58 27.22 -1.57
CA ASP A 66 4.75 27.77 -2.29
C ASP A 66 5.15 26.98 -3.55
N LYS A 67 4.23 26.20 -4.14
CA LYS A 67 4.52 25.42 -5.36
C LYS A 67 3.40 25.56 -6.38
N SER A 68 3.77 25.75 -7.64
CA SER A 68 2.80 25.65 -8.74
C SER A 68 2.34 24.19 -8.92
N ALA A 69 1.24 23.99 -9.65
CA ALA A 69 0.80 22.64 -10.03
C ALA A 69 1.89 21.91 -10.83
N LYS A 70 2.57 22.63 -11.74
CA LYS A 70 3.67 22.07 -12.55
C LYS A 70 4.84 21.63 -11.69
N ASP A 71 5.33 22.48 -10.77
CA ASP A 71 6.47 22.13 -9.90
C ASP A 71 6.21 20.88 -9.08
N ARG A 72 4.95 20.69 -8.67
CA ARG A 72 4.53 19.54 -7.90
C ARG A 72 4.43 18.27 -8.75
N LEU A 73 3.93 18.38 -9.97
CA LEU A 73 3.93 17.26 -10.91
C LEU A 73 5.37 16.84 -11.22
N ASP A 74 6.24 17.81 -11.51
CA ASP A 74 7.66 17.56 -11.76
C ASP A 74 8.34 16.92 -10.55
N GLU A 75 8.02 17.33 -9.32
CA GLU A 75 8.51 16.70 -8.09
C GLU A 75 8.05 15.23 -7.96
N LEU A 76 6.79 14.93 -8.30
CA LEU A 76 6.26 13.57 -8.30
C LEU A 76 6.98 12.70 -9.34
N LEU A 77 7.10 13.19 -10.58
CA LEU A 77 7.67 12.47 -11.71
C LEU A 77 9.18 12.28 -11.65
N ARG A 78 9.89 12.95 -10.71
CA ARG A 78 11.30 12.68 -10.41
C ARG A 78 11.54 11.34 -9.71
N ASP A 79 10.50 10.72 -9.13
CA ASP A 79 10.64 9.40 -8.55
C ASP A 79 10.98 8.39 -9.66
N ILE A 80 11.99 7.56 -9.42
CA ILE A 80 12.52 6.60 -10.40
C ILE A 80 11.46 5.63 -10.91
N VAL A 81 10.41 5.39 -10.13
CA VAL A 81 9.27 4.56 -10.52
C VAL A 81 8.62 5.01 -11.83
N PHE A 82 8.67 6.31 -12.16
CA PHE A 82 8.09 6.86 -13.38
C PHE A 82 9.03 6.84 -14.58
N GLU A 83 10.30 6.48 -14.39
CA GLU A 83 11.29 6.45 -15.46
C GLU A 83 10.90 5.53 -16.62
N PRO A 84 10.40 4.29 -16.39
CA PRO A 84 9.98 3.40 -17.48
C PRO A 84 8.89 4.02 -18.38
N MET A 85 7.84 4.58 -17.78
CA MET A 85 6.79 5.31 -18.48
C MET A 85 7.34 6.49 -19.30
N LEU A 86 8.19 7.32 -18.72
CA LEU A 86 8.77 8.50 -19.38
C LEU A 86 9.75 8.14 -20.51
N ARG A 87 10.45 7.01 -20.39
CA ARG A 87 11.32 6.48 -21.45
C ARG A 87 10.50 5.98 -22.63
N GLN A 88 9.38 5.31 -22.38
CA GLN A 88 8.49 4.82 -23.43
C GLN A 88 7.76 5.95 -24.15
N ASN A 89 7.32 6.98 -23.42
CA ASN A 89 6.72 8.18 -24.00
C ASN A 89 7.09 9.44 -23.19
N LYS A 90 7.92 10.31 -23.78
CA LYS A 90 8.35 11.56 -23.14
C LYS A 90 7.20 12.54 -22.86
N ASN A 91 6.09 12.41 -23.58
CA ASN A 91 4.91 13.25 -23.42
C ASN A 91 3.90 12.67 -22.41
N SER A 92 4.24 11.58 -21.71
CA SER A 92 3.37 10.99 -20.68
C SER A 92 2.97 11.99 -19.58
N SER A 93 3.78 13.01 -19.31
CA SER A 93 3.44 14.09 -18.37
C SER A 93 2.23 14.91 -18.81
N ASP A 94 2.02 15.07 -20.12
CA ASP A 94 0.96 15.91 -20.68
C ASP A 94 -0.42 15.28 -20.52
N LEU A 95 -0.44 13.95 -20.28
CA LEU A 95 -1.64 13.20 -19.94
C LEU A 95 -2.10 13.46 -18.50
N ILE A 96 -1.29 14.10 -17.66
CA ILE A 96 -1.55 14.26 -16.22
C ILE A 96 -2.09 15.65 -15.94
N THR A 97 -3.23 15.73 -15.25
CA THR A 97 -3.81 16.99 -14.79
C THR A 97 -3.99 16.95 -13.27
N LEU A 98 -3.44 17.94 -12.58
CA LEU A 98 -3.59 18.04 -11.12
C LEU A 98 -4.90 18.74 -10.77
N ILE A 99 -5.73 18.09 -9.97
CA ILE A 99 -6.90 18.70 -9.34
C ILE A 99 -6.57 19.01 -7.89
N ASN A 100 -6.80 20.25 -7.48
CA ASN A 100 -6.61 20.62 -6.08
C ASN A 100 -7.69 19.95 -5.24
N GLY A 101 -7.27 19.19 -4.22
CA GLY A 101 -8.20 18.66 -3.25
C GLY A 101 -7.55 18.30 -1.92
N ASP A 102 -8.25 18.57 -0.83
CA ASP A 102 -7.90 18.25 0.54
C ASP A 102 -9.09 17.63 1.25
N PHE A 103 -8.90 16.40 1.73
CA PHE A 103 -9.90 15.61 2.43
C PHE A 103 -10.35 16.21 3.77
N ASN A 104 -9.65 17.22 4.27
CA ASN A 104 -10.03 17.95 5.48
C ASN A 104 -10.89 19.19 5.20
N LEU A 105 -11.15 19.52 3.93
CA LEU A 105 -11.98 20.66 3.54
C LEU A 105 -13.39 20.22 3.12
N PRO A 106 -14.40 21.09 3.29
CA PRO A 106 -15.71 20.89 2.66
C PRO A 106 -15.57 20.66 1.16
N ASP A 107 -16.34 19.71 0.62
CA ASP A 107 -16.30 19.32 -0.79
C ASP A 107 -14.89 18.99 -1.33
N LEU A 108 -14.03 18.51 -0.43
CA LEU A 108 -12.60 18.29 -0.66
C LEU A 108 -11.84 19.54 -1.12
N GLY A 109 -12.41 20.74 -1.02
CA GLY A 109 -11.81 21.98 -1.55
C GLY A 109 -11.63 21.99 -3.08
N ILE A 110 -12.37 21.16 -3.81
CA ILE A 110 -12.33 21.11 -5.28
C ILE A 110 -13.06 22.35 -5.83
N SER A 111 -12.51 22.99 -6.85
CA SER A 111 -13.17 24.13 -7.50
C SER A 111 -14.41 23.66 -8.27
N GLN A 112 -15.43 24.52 -8.41
CA GLN A 112 -16.62 24.14 -9.19
C GLN A 112 -16.28 23.78 -10.64
N ASN A 113 -15.30 24.47 -11.25
CA ASN A 113 -14.86 24.17 -12.61
C ASN A 113 -14.23 22.79 -12.71
N ASP A 114 -13.32 22.45 -11.79
CA ASP A 114 -12.68 21.13 -11.75
C ASP A 114 -13.72 20.04 -11.48
N LEU A 115 -14.65 20.29 -10.55
CA LEU A 115 -15.72 19.35 -10.25
C LEU A 115 -16.58 19.08 -11.49
N GLN A 116 -16.98 20.13 -12.23
CA GLN A 116 -17.72 19.95 -13.48
C GLN A 116 -16.91 19.16 -14.52
N GLU A 117 -15.62 19.46 -14.69
CA GLU A 117 -14.75 18.69 -15.59
C GLU A 117 -14.76 17.20 -15.23
N LEU A 118 -14.62 16.87 -13.94
CA LEU A 118 -14.67 15.48 -13.46
C LEU A 118 -16.03 14.83 -13.74
N LEU A 119 -17.14 15.51 -13.43
CA LEU A 119 -18.51 14.99 -13.63
C LEU A 119 -18.84 14.71 -15.11
N GLN A 120 -18.36 15.53 -16.03
CA GLN A 120 -18.65 15.37 -17.46
C GLN A 120 -17.77 14.30 -18.13
N ASN A 121 -16.54 14.10 -17.65
CA ASN A 121 -15.52 13.45 -18.45
C ASN A 121 -14.96 12.14 -17.87
N VAL A 122 -14.98 11.94 -16.55
CA VAL A 122 -14.31 10.79 -15.93
C VAL A 122 -15.03 9.47 -16.24
N ASN A 123 -14.25 8.47 -16.64
CA ASN A 123 -14.70 7.10 -16.87
C ASN A 123 -14.37 6.16 -15.71
N PHE A 124 -13.24 6.36 -15.06
CA PHE A 124 -12.76 5.47 -14.00
C PHE A 124 -12.31 6.28 -12.80
N VAL A 125 -12.72 5.86 -11.60
CA VAL A 125 -12.23 6.43 -10.35
C VAL A 125 -11.49 5.35 -9.58
N PHE A 126 -10.23 5.61 -9.24
CA PHE A 126 -9.47 4.78 -8.31
C PHE A 126 -9.23 5.55 -7.02
N HIS A 127 -9.93 5.16 -5.96
CA HIS A 127 -9.88 5.84 -4.68
C HIS A 127 -8.90 5.16 -3.72
N SER A 128 -7.64 5.60 -3.75
CA SER A 128 -6.57 5.13 -2.84
C SER A 128 -6.29 6.06 -1.66
N ALA A 129 -6.78 7.30 -1.68
CA ALA A 129 -6.50 8.26 -0.61
C ALA A 129 -7.07 7.78 0.74
N ALA A 130 -6.21 7.63 1.73
CA ALA A 130 -6.55 7.31 3.10
C ALA A 130 -5.43 7.74 4.05
N THR A 131 -5.75 8.00 5.31
CA THR A 131 -4.75 7.91 6.38
C THR A 131 -4.59 6.45 6.76
N VAL A 132 -3.35 5.97 6.72
CA VAL A 132 -2.96 4.61 7.13
C VAL A 132 -2.29 4.60 8.51
N ASN A 133 -2.31 5.73 9.19
CA ASN A 133 -1.78 5.87 10.54
C ASN A 133 -2.81 5.29 11.54
N MET A 134 -2.47 4.16 12.15
CA MET A 134 -3.31 3.42 13.10
C MET A 134 -3.55 4.17 14.42
N SER A 135 -2.77 5.21 14.71
CA SER A 135 -2.93 6.08 15.88
C SER A 135 -3.36 7.50 15.50
N GLU A 136 -3.91 7.69 14.31
CA GLU A 136 -4.46 8.97 13.88
C GLU A 136 -5.70 9.33 14.69
N HIS A 137 -5.87 10.62 14.97
CA HIS A 137 -7.04 11.11 15.70
C HIS A 137 -8.33 10.73 14.95
N LEU A 138 -9.37 10.31 15.69
CA LEU A 138 -10.59 9.75 15.09
C LEU A 138 -11.28 10.74 14.13
N LYS A 139 -11.35 12.01 14.50
CA LYS A 139 -11.90 13.09 13.66
C LYS A 139 -11.17 13.21 12.33
N THR A 140 -9.84 13.24 12.35
CA THR A 140 -9.00 13.30 11.15
C THR A 140 -9.21 12.05 10.29
N SER A 141 -9.21 10.87 10.92
CA SER A 141 -9.42 9.59 10.24
C SER A 141 -10.80 9.52 9.58
N TYR A 142 -11.85 9.99 10.25
CA TYR A 142 -13.20 10.06 9.71
C TYR A 142 -13.27 10.98 8.49
N PHE A 143 -12.75 12.21 8.56
CA PHE A 143 -12.80 13.14 7.44
C PHE A 143 -12.08 12.59 6.20
N ILE A 144 -10.92 11.96 6.40
CA ILE A 144 -10.13 11.41 5.31
C ILE A 144 -10.72 10.10 4.76
N ASN A 145 -10.93 9.10 5.61
CA ASN A 145 -11.24 7.73 5.19
C ASN A 145 -12.73 7.49 4.95
N VAL A 146 -13.61 8.25 5.60
CA VAL A 146 -15.07 8.05 5.56
C VAL A 146 -15.75 9.18 4.79
N ASN A 147 -15.68 10.42 5.29
CA ASN A 147 -16.40 11.54 4.68
C ASN A 147 -15.90 11.85 3.27
N GLY A 148 -14.59 11.82 3.03
CA GLY A 148 -14.07 12.06 1.69
C GLY A 148 -14.43 10.96 0.69
N THR A 149 -14.51 9.70 1.13
CA THR A 149 -15.07 8.62 0.31
C THR A 149 -16.55 8.86 0.03
N ARG A 150 -17.34 9.23 1.05
CA ARG A 150 -18.77 9.57 0.90
C ARG A 150 -18.96 10.66 -0.14
N PHE A 151 -18.19 11.75 -0.05
CA PHE A 151 -18.24 12.84 -1.01
C PHE A 151 -17.95 12.34 -2.45
N LEU A 152 -16.90 11.55 -2.65
CA LEU A 152 -16.57 11.04 -3.99
C LEU A 152 -17.65 10.12 -4.55
N LEU A 153 -18.30 9.31 -3.70
CA LEU A 153 -19.43 8.47 -4.10
C LEU A 153 -20.66 9.30 -4.46
N GLU A 154 -20.92 10.38 -3.72
CA GLU A 154 -21.97 11.35 -4.04
C GLU A 154 -21.74 11.98 -5.43
N GLN A 155 -20.51 12.37 -5.74
CA GLN A 155 -20.16 12.87 -7.07
C GLN A 155 -20.22 11.77 -8.14
N ALA A 156 -19.84 10.54 -7.81
CA ALA A 156 -19.86 9.41 -8.73
C ALA A 156 -21.27 9.11 -9.26
N LYS A 157 -22.32 9.30 -8.44
CA LYS A 157 -23.72 9.19 -8.89
C LYS A 157 -24.09 10.19 -9.99
N LEU A 158 -23.37 11.32 -10.06
CA LEU A 158 -23.61 12.41 -11.01
C LEU A 158 -22.66 12.34 -12.23
N MET A 159 -21.67 11.45 -12.23
CA MET A 159 -20.71 11.31 -13.32
C MET A 159 -21.35 10.66 -14.54
N LYS A 160 -21.41 11.38 -15.66
CA LYS A 160 -22.16 10.96 -16.86
C LYS A 160 -21.55 9.78 -17.62
N ARG A 161 -20.26 9.52 -17.42
CA ARG A 161 -19.47 8.56 -18.20
C ARG A 161 -18.79 7.50 -17.34
N LEU A 162 -19.15 7.45 -16.05
CA LEU A 162 -18.52 6.55 -15.10
C LEU A 162 -18.81 5.09 -15.47
N LYS A 163 -17.74 4.35 -15.66
CA LYS A 163 -17.73 2.92 -15.94
C LYS A 163 -17.40 2.10 -14.69
N ALA A 164 -16.45 2.56 -13.86
CA ALA A 164 -16.14 1.90 -12.60
C ALA A 164 -15.55 2.85 -11.54
N PHE A 165 -15.89 2.60 -10.28
CA PHE A 165 -15.30 3.20 -9.10
C PHE A 165 -14.64 2.09 -8.27
N VAL A 166 -13.32 2.08 -8.15
CA VAL A 166 -12.60 1.10 -7.34
C VAL A 166 -12.13 1.77 -6.04
N TYR A 167 -12.75 1.39 -4.92
CA TYR A 167 -12.35 1.79 -3.59
C TYR A 167 -11.27 0.85 -3.05
N ILE A 168 -10.15 1.41 -2.59
CA ILE A 168 -9.06 0.64 -1.99
C ILE A 168 -9.22 0.65 -0.47
N SER A 169 -9.63 -0.49 0.06
CA SER A 169 -9.76 -0.78 1.48
C SER A 169 -8.54 -1.56 1.98
N THR A 170 -8.73 -2.56 2.85
CA THR A 170 -7.69 -3.45 3.35
C THR A 170 -8.28 -4.82 3.71
N ALA A 171 -7.48 -5.88 3.57
CA ALA A 171 -7.87 -7.22 4.03
C ALA A 171 -8.12 -7.29 5.54
N TYR A 172 -7.62 -6.31 6.30
CA TYR A 172 -7.67 -6.28 7.76
C TYR A 172 -8.79 -5.41 8.34
N THR A 173 -9.85 -5.11 7.56
CA THR A 173 -11.01 -4.36 8.09
C THR A 173 -11.72 -5.11 9.20
N GLN A 174 -11.72 -6.45 9.14
CA GLN A 174 -12.37 -7.32 10.12
C GLN A 174 -11.34 -8.05 10.99
N VAL A 175 -10.40 -7.31 11.58
CA VAL A 175 -9.27 -7.85 12.37
C VAL A 175 -9.70 -8.75 13.55
N MET A 176 -10.92 -8.56 14.06
CA MET A 176 -11.51 -9.39 15.11
C MET A 176 -11.87 -10.80 14.65
N LEU A 177 -12.10 -11.02 13.35
CA LEU A 177 -12.49 -12.31 12.79
C LEU A 177 -11.27 -13.15 12.39
N ASP A 178 -11.41 -14.48 12.50
CA ASP A 178 -10.37 -15.42 12.04
C ASP A 178 -10.48 -15.69 10.54
N GLU A 179 -11.71 -15.68 10.01
CA GLU A 179 -12.02 -15.87 8.60
C GLU A 179 -12.68 -14.63 7.99
N ILE A 180 -12.06 -14.09 6.94
CA ILE A 180 -12.47 -12.86 6.27
C ILE A 180 -12.93 -13.20 4.85
N GLN A 181 -14.23 -13.04 4.60
CA GLN A 181 -14.89 -13.38 3.36
C GLN A 181 -15.08 -12.16 2.46
N GLU A 182 -15.29 -12.39 1.17
CA GLU A 182 -15.61 -11.36 0.17
C GLU A 182 -17.07 -10.90 0.26
N LYS A 183 -17.44 -10.39 1.43
CA LYS A 183 -18.78 -9.84 1.73
C LYS A 183 -18.67 -8.58 2.56
N PHE A 184 -19.74 -7.79 2.59
CA PHE A 184 -19.87 -6.68 3.52
C PHE A 184 -20.08 -7.19 4.93
N TYR A 185 -19.51 -6.48 5.89
CA TYR A 185 -19.70 -6.72 7.31
C TYR A 185 -20.38 -5.49 7.92
N PRO A 186 -21.50 -5.65 8.64
CA PRO A 186 -22.12 -4.53 9.32
C PRO A 186 -21.22 -4.05 10.45
N THR A 187 -21.25 -2.74 10.70
CA THR A 187 -20.61 -2.10 11.85
C THR A 187 -21.67 -1.59 12.82
N GLU A 188 -21.33 -1.50 14.10
CA GLU A 188 -22.23 -0.96 15.14
C GLU A 188 -22.64 0.48 14.86
N TYR A 189 -21.70 1.28 14.37
CA TYR A 189 -21.90 2.69 14.02
C TYR A 189 -22.00 2.87 12.52
N SER A 190 -22.82 3.80 12.06
CA SER A 190 -22.81 4.30 10.69
C SER A 190 -21.85 5.48 10.52
N ALA A 191 -21.61 5.89 9.27
CA ALA A 191 -20.84 7.10 8.99
C ALA A 191 -21.50 8.35 9.61
N GLU A 192 -22.83 8.41 9.60
CA GLU A 192 -23.61 9.52 10.17
C GLU A 192 -23.51 9.57 11.70
N ASP A 193 -23.49 8.41 12.37
CA ASP A 193 -23.32 8.35 13.83
C ASP A 193 -21.95 8.93 14.25
N LEU A 194 -20.89 8.54 13.54
CA LEU A 194 -19.55 9.08 13.75
C LEU A 194 -19.48 10.58 13.46
N GLU A 195 -20.13 11.04 12.40
CA GLU A 195 -20.21 12.46 12.08
C GLU A 195 -20.83 13.27 13.23
N LYS A 196 -21.91 12.74 13.81
CA LYS A 196 -22.60 13.37 14.93
C LYS A 196 -21.69 13.43 16.15
N MET A 197 -21.05 12.32 16.53
CA MET A 197 -20.10 12.28 17.65
C MET A 197 -18.96 13.29 17.46
N ILE A 198 -18.40 13.38 16.25
CA ILE A 198 -17.30 14.31 15.94
C ILE A 198 -17.73 15.78 16.05
N LYS A 199 -19.02 16.10 15.85
CA LYS A 199 -19.57 17.44 16.01
C LYS A 199 -19.90 17.75 17.47
N ASP A 200 -20.38 16.75 18.22
CA ASP A 200 -20.87 16.92 19.58
C ASP A 200 -19.73 16.96 20.62
N PHE A 201 -18.60 16.27 20.37
CA PHE A 201 -17.44 16.23 21.27
C PHE A 201 -16.29 17.14 20.82
N ASN A 202 -15.57 17.72 21.78
CA ASN A 202 -14.29 18.38 21.49
C ASN A 202 -13.15 17.35 21.28
N ASP A 203 -11.98 17.81 20.85
CA ASP A 203 -10.89 16.90 20.46
C ASP A 203 -10.32 16.08 21.65
N ASP A 204 -10.33 16.63 22.88
CA ASP A 204 -9.86 15.91 24.08
C ASP A 204 -10.88 14.85 24.52
N GLU A 205 -12.16 15.20 24.53
CA GLU A 205 -13.26 14.27 24.81
C GLU A 205 -13.29 13.13 23.79
N LEU A 206 -13.15 13.46 22.50
CA LEU A 206 -13.11 12.48 21.43
C LEU A 206 -11.92 11.53 21.58
N THR A 207 -10.75 12.06 21.95
CA THR A 207 -9.56 11.25 22.25
C THR A 207 -9.81 10.28 23.41
N ALA A 208 -10.49 10.74 24.47
CA ALA A 208 -10.81 9.91 25.62
C ALA A 208 -11.79 8.77 25.30
N ILE A 209 -12.79 9.00 24.43
CA ILE A 209 -13.79 7.99 24.06
C ILE A 209 -13.36 7.10 22.89
N THR A 210 -12.38 7.52 22.08
CA THR A 210 -11.93 6.80 20.87
C THR A 210 -11.62 5.32 21.12
N PRO A 211 -10.90 4.92 22.20
CA PRO A 211 -10.63 3.50 22.46
C PRO A 211 -11.90 2.65 22.59
N PHE A 212 -12.97 3.20 23.17
CA PHE A 212 -14.25 2.52 23.33
C PHE A 212 -15.01 2.41 22.01
N LEU A 213 -14.97 3.46 21.19
CA LEU A 213 -15.60 3.46 19.85
C LEU A 213 -14.89 2.50 18.88
N VAL A 214 -13.56 2.49 18.92
CA VAL A 214 -12.74 1.60 18.09
C VAL A 214 -12.94 0.15 18.52
N GLY A 215 -13.01 -0.13 19.82
CA GLY A 215 -13.34 -1.45 20.37
C GLY A 215 -12.60 -2.59 19.69
N GLN A 216 -13.36 -3.49 19.07
CA GLN A 216 -12.86 -4.72 18.45
C GLN A 216 -12.05 -4.51 17.16
N TRP A 217 -12.05 -3.31 16.59
CA TRP A 217 -11.23 -2.98 15.41
C TRP A 217 -9.77 -2.66 15.77
N GLU A 218 -9.43 -2.61 17.06
CA GLU A 218 -8.08 -2.42 17.65
C GLU A 218 -7.41 -1.06 17.35
N ASN A 219 -7.72 -0.42 16.24
CA ASN A 219 -7.16 0.86 15.83
C ASN A 219 -8.09 1.66 14.92
N THR A 220 -7.83 2.98 14.83
CA THR A 220 -8.67 3.91 14.06
C THR A 220 -8.62 3.66 12.55
N TYR A 221 -7.55 3.05 12.04
CA TYR A 221 -7.43 2.72 10.62
C TYR A 221 -8.40 1.60 10.21
N SER A 222 -8.34 0.42 10.85
CA SER A 222 -9.26 -0.68 10.58
C SER A 222 -10.71 -0.28 10.84
N PHE A 223 -10.96 0.45 11.93
CA PHE A 223 -12.30 0.94 12.26
C PHE A 223 -12.88 1.83 11.15
N THR A 224 -12.18 2.89 10.75
CA THR A 224 -12.69 3.80 9.73
C THR A 224 -12.82 3.15 8.36
N LYS A 225 -11.94 2.20 8.00
CA LYS A 225 -12.10 1.40 6.78
C LYS A 225 -13.34 0.50 6.82
N ALA A 226 -13.62 -0.14 7.95
CA ALA A 226 -14.83 -0.95 8.12
C ALA A 226 -16.11 -0.10 8.01
N ILE A 227 -16.13 1.09 8.62
CA ILE A 227 -17.25 2.05 8.49
C ILE A 227 -17.47 2.44 7.02
N THR A 228 -16.40 2.73 6.27
CA THR A 228 -16.49 3.10 4.86
C THR A 228 -17.02 1.96 4.00
N GLU A 229 -16.60 0.72 4.27
CA GLU A 229 -17.17 -0.45 3.61
C GLU A 229 -18.65 -0.66 3.94
N HIS A 230 -19.04 -0.51 5.20
CA HIS A 230 -20.46 -0.59 5.56
C HIS A 230 -21.27 0.51 4.86
N MET A 231 -20.75 1.74 4.77
CA MET A 231 -21.39 2.82 4.02
C MET A 231 -21.58 2.46 2.54
N LEU A 232 -20.62 1.79 1.90
CA LEU A 232 -20.70 1.37 0.49
C LEU A 232 -21.89 0.44 0.18
N THR A 233 -22.44 -0.24 1.18
CA THR A 233 -23.68 -1.04 1.03
C THR A 233 -24.86 -0.19 0.54
N ARG A 234 -24.87 1.13 0.79
CA ARG A 234 -25.90 2.04 0.29
C ARG A 234 -25.65 2.56 -1.13
N TYR A 235 -24.41 2.47 -1.60
CA TYR A 235 -23.97 3.04 -2.89
C TYR A 235 -23.81 2.01 -4.00
N HIS A 236 -23.55 0.74 -3.68
CA HIS A 236 -23.18 -0.24 -4.70
C HIS A 236 -24.24 -0.54 -5.75
N ARG A 237 -25.51 -0.27 -5.46
CA ARG A 237 -26.60 -0.39 -6.43
C ARG A 237 -26.82 0.87 -7.26
N LEU A 238 -26.18 1.98 -6.89
CA LEU A 238 -26.31 3.30 -7.50
C LEU A 238 -25.10 3.68 -8.36
N VAL A 239 -23.93 3.11 -8.03
CA VAL A 239 -22.64 3.40 -8.67
C VAL A 239 -21.97 2.06 -8.99
N PRO A 240 -21.33 1.90 -10.17
CA PRO A 240 -20.57 0.70 -10.49
C PRO A 240 -19.29 0.64 -9.65
N VAL A 241 -19.42 0.23 -8.38
CA VAL A 241 -18.35 0.29 -7.38
C VAL A 241 -17.81 -1.09 -7.03
N ALA A 242 -16.52 -1.18 -6.78
CA ALA A 242 -15.87 -2.34 -6.16
C ALA A 242 -14.99 -1.93 -4.99
N VAL A 243 -14.76 -2.89 -4.10
CA VAL A 243 -13.87 -2.80 -2.94
C VAL A 243 -12.71 -3.75 -3.15
N ALA A 244 -11.52 -3.21 -3.34
CA ALA A 244 -10.28 -3.97 -3.33
C ALA A 244 -9.68 -3.94 -1.92
N ARG A 245 -9.47 -5.11 -1.31
CA ARG A 245 -8.92 -5.28 0.04
C ARG A 245 -7.51 -5.89 -0.03
N PRO A 246 -6.45 -5.09 -0.27
CA PRO A 246 -5.08 -5.58 -0.22
C PRO A 246 -4.65 -5.96 1.19
N SER A 247 -3.83 -7.01 1.28
CA SER A 247 -3.08 -7.38 2.50
C SER A 247 -1.81 -6.52 2.66
N ILE A 248 -0.77 -7.02 3.33
CA ILE A 248 0.46 -6.25 3.57
C ILE A 248 1.24 -6.17 2.27
N ILE A 249 1.30 -4.97 1.69
CA ILE A 249 1.94 -4.78 0.40
C ILE A 249 3.45 -4.60 0.57
N ILE A 250 4.22 -5.37 -0.19
CA ILE A 250 5.69 -5.32 -0.25
C ILE A 250 6.18 -4.95 -1.66
N SER A 251 7.48 -5.11 -1.93
CA SER A 251 8.07 -4.64 -3.18
C SER A 251 7.43 -5.27 -4.41
N SER A 252 7.63 -4.63 -5.56
CA SER A 252 7.25 -5.20 -6.85
C SER A 252 8.05 -6.46 -7.18
N VAL A 253 7.38 -7.41 -7.84
CA VAL A 253 8.02 -8.58 -8.43
C VAL A 253 8.77 -8.18 -9.69
N LYS A 254 8.08 -7.47 -10.59
CA LYS A 254 8.55 -7.20 -11.96
C LYS A 254 8.43 -5.73 -12.34
N GLU A 255 7.25 -5.12 -12.13
CA GLU A 255 6.93 -3.82 -12.75
C GLU A 255 6.69 -2.68 -11.74
N PRO A 256 6.88 -1.42 -12.15
CA PRO A 256 7.63 -0.98 -13.33
C PRO A 256 9.14 -1.13 -13.17
N LEU A 257 9.59 -1.36 -11.94
CA LEU A 257 10.97 -1.62 -11.57
C LEU A 257 10.99 -2.82 -10.63
N VAL A 258 11.89 -3.78 -10.85
CA VAL A 258 12.02 -4.98 -10.02
C VAL A 258 12.46 -4.63 -8.60
N GLY A 259 11.74 -5.13 -7.59
CA GLY A 259 12.07 -4.91 -6.18
C GLY A 259 11.81 -3.49 -5.68
N TRP A 260 11.09 -2.65 -6.43
CA TRP A 260 10.80 -1.29 -6.03
C TRP A 260 9.91 -1.23 -4.78
N VAL A 261 10.34 -0.42 -3.82
CA VAL A 261 9.62 -0.12 -2.59
C VAL A 261 10.07 1.24 -2.06
N ASP A 262 9.13 2.10 -1.70
CA ASP A 262 9.41 3.47 -1.25
C ASP A 262 8.85 3.80 0.14
N ASN A 263 8.23 2.82 0.80
CA ASN A 263 7.66 2.98 2.13
C ASN A 263 8.34 2.06 3.15
N ILE A 264 8.48 2.57 4.36
CA ILE A 264 9.06 1.84 5.52
C ILE A 264 7.97 1.25 6.43
N ASN A 265 6.74 1.15 5.93
CA ASN A 265 5.61 0.72 6.74
C ASN A 265 5.56 -0.82 6.83
N GLY A 266 5.05 -1.34 7.95
CA GLY A 266 4.80 -2.77 8.13
C GLY A 266 6.04 -3.65 7.97
N ALA A 267 5.88 -4.77 7.26
CA ALA A 267 6.90 -5.82 7.11
C ALA A 267 8.23 -5.31 6.54
N THR A 268 8.17 -4.41 5.55
CA THR A 268 9.38 -3.84 4.92
C THR A 268 10.24 -3.05 5.91
N GLY A 269 9.61 -2.27 6.80
CA GLY A 269 10.33 -1.54 7.85
C GLY A 269 11.01 -2.47 8.85
N VAL A 270 10.34 -3.57 9.23
CA VAL A 270 10.88 -4.61 10.12
C VAL A 270 12.09 -5.28 9.46
N CYS A 271 11.96 -5.70 8.20
CA CYS A 271 13.05 -6.31 7.44
C CYS A 271 14.24 -5.35 7.29
N ALA A 272 14.01 -4.08 6.96
CA ALA A 272 15.06 -3.06 6.87
C ALA A 272 15.79 -2.89 8.20
N GLY A 273 15.03 -2.73 9.30
CA GLY A 273 15.58 -2.58 10.65
C GLY A 273 16.41 -3.78 11.10
N ALA A 274 15.95 -4.99 10.79
CA ALA A 274 16.67 -6.23 11.09
C ALA A 274 17.96 -6.35 10.26
N THR A 275 17.89 -6.03 8.97
CA THR A 275 19.01 -6.11 8.03
C THR A 275 20.18 -5.21 8.45
N VAL A 276 19.88 -3.99 8.93
CA VAL A 276 20.90 -3.05 9.42
C VAL A 276 21.33 -3.32 10.87
N GLY A 277 20.79 -4.35 11.52
CA GLY A 277 21.12 -4.72 12.91
C GLY A 277 20.57 -3.76 13.97
N LEU A 278 19.66 -2.85 13.60
CA LEU A 278 18.98 -1.96 14.54
C LEU A 278 17.87 -2.73 15.28
N LEU A 279 17.10 -3.53 14.56
CA LEU A 279 16.01 -4.31 15.13
C LEU A 279 16.49 -5.72 15.47
N ARG A 280 16.34 -6.11 16.74
CA ARG A 280 16.77 -7.42 17.27
C ARG A 280 15.59 -8.31 17.65
N VAL A 281 14.47 -7.71 18.02
CA VAL A 281 13.31 -8.42 18.57
C VAL A 281 12.06 -7.73 18.05
N TRP A 282 11.08 -8.52 17.60
CA TRP A 282 9.78 -8.02 17.16
C TRP A 282 8.67 -8.94 17.63
N ARG A 283 7.58 -8.38 18.15
CA ARG A 283 6.43 -9.18 18.56
C ARG A 283 5.61 -9.59 17.34
N ALA A 284 5.61 -10.88 17.03
CA ALA A 284 4.76 -11.52 16.01
C ALA A 284 4.68 -13.02 16.31
N ASP A 285 3.68 -13.71 15.77
CA ASP A 285 3.67 -15.17 15.80
C ASP A 285 4.57 -15.72 14.68
N PRO A 286 5.71 -16.36 14.99
CA PRO A 286 6.63 -16.88 13.97
C PRO A 286 5.98 -17.93 13.07
N ASN A 287 4.94 -18.61 13.55
CA ASN A 287 4.27 -19.69 12.83
C ASN A 287 3.02 -19.23 12.09
N ALA A 288 2.51 -18.03 12.37
CA ALA A 288 1.37 -17.50 11.63
C ALA A 288 1.78 -17.17 10.19
N VAL A 289 0.86 -17.39 9.26
CA VAL A 289 1.03 -17.03 7.85
C VAL A 289 1.09 -15.50 7.71
N ALA A 290 2.15 -15.02 7.08
CA ALA A 290 2.37 -13.63 6.74
C ALA A 290 1.76 -13.37 5.35
N ASP A 291 0.67 -12.61 5.31
CA ASP A 291 0.02 -12.27 4.05
C ASP A 291 0.70 -11.06 3.40
N LEU A 292 1.69 -11.38 2.54
CA LEU A 292 2.57 -10.41 1.90
C LEU A 292 2.35 -10.42 0.39
N ILE A 293 1.68 -9.39 -0.14
CA ILE A 293 1.37 -9.27 -1.57
C ILE A 293 2.30 -8.24 -2.26
N PRO A 294 2.86 -8.52 -3.45
CA PRO A 294 3.61 -7.53 -4.20
C PRO A 294 2.77 -6.35 -4.70
N ILE A 295 3.37 -5.16 -4.79
CA ILE A 295 2.66 -3.94 -5.21
C ILE A 295 2.18 -3.98 -6.66
N ASP A 296 2.93 -4.58 -7.58
CA ASP A 296 2.56 -4.70 -8.98
C ASP A 296 1.46 -5.73 -9.19
N VAL A 297 1.50 -6.85 -8.50
CA VAL A 297 0.39 -7.82 -8.41
C VAL A 297 -0.88 -7.13 -7.90
N THR A 298 -0.75 -6.31 -6.85
CA THR A 298 -1.87 -5.55 -6.27
C THR A 298 -2.47 -4.57 -7.27
N VAL A 299 -1.63 -3.76 -7.94
CA VAL A 299 -2.09 -2.76 -8.92
C VAL A 299 -2.69 -3.42 -10.17
N ASN A 300 -2.09 -4.50 -10.67
CA ASN A 300 -2.62 -5.25 -11.80
C ASN A 300 -4.02 -5.81 -11.47
N THR A 301 -4.22 -6.31 -10.25
CA THR A 301 -5.53 -6.76 -9.79
C THR A 301 -6.52 -5.58 -9.72
N ILE A 302 -6.13 -4.43 -9.17
CA ILE A 302 -6.97 -3.22 -9.07
C ILE A 302 -7.44 -2.73 -10.44
N ILE A 303 -6.54 -2.67 -11.44
CA ILE A 303 -6.88 -2.29 -12.82
C ILE A 303 -7.84 -3.32 -13.43
N SER A 304 -7.58 -4.61 -13.21
CA SER A 304 -8.43 -5.69 -13.72
C SER A 304 -9.83 -5.66 -13.08
N ILE A 305 -9.94 -5.32 -11.79
CA ILE A 305 -11.23 -5.08 -11.12
C ILE A 305 -11.99 -3.93 -11.82
N GLY A 306 -11.31 -2.83 -12.13
CA GLY A 306 -11.96 -1.72 -12.82
C GLY A 306 -12.47 -2.09 -14.22
N TRP A 307 -11.73 -2.93 -14.95
CA TRP A 307 -12.20 -3.55 -16.20
C TRP A 307 -13.44 -4.42 -15.96
N TYR A 308 -13.39 -5.35 -15.01
CA TYR A 308 -14.49 -6.26 -14.71
C TYR A 308 -15.79 -5.51 -14.35
N ILE A 309 -15.68 -4.50 -13.47
CA ILE A 309 -16.83 -3.69 -13.05
C ILE A 309 -17.39 -2.86 -14.21
N SER A 310 -16.55 -2.41 -15.16
CA SER A 310 -17.03 -1.66 -16.32
C SER A 310 -17.95 -2.47 -17.26
N GLN A 311 -17.85 -3.80 -17.20
CA GLN A 311 -18.67 -4.71 -17.98
C GLN A 311 -19.95 -5.12 -17.24
N GLN A 312 -20.01 -4.84 -15.95
CA GLN A 312 -21.14 -5.18 -15.08
C GLN A 312 -22.16 -4.04 -15.12
N LYS A 313 -23.45 -4.39 -15.21
CA LYS A 313 -24.48 -3.42 -14.80
C LYS A 313 -24.49 -3.37 -13.27
N PRO A 314 -24.75 -2.21 -12.66
CA PRO A 314 -25.11 -2.16 -11.24
C PRO A 314 -26.29 -3.10 -11.00
N SER A 315 -26.01 -4.29 -10.46
CA SER A 315 -26.98 -5.38 -10.31
C SER A 315 -27.02 -5.84 -8.85
N SER A 316 -27.98 -6.69 -8.52
CA SER A 316 -28.16 -7.23 -7.17
C SER A 316 -27.17 -8.35 -6.81
N GLU A 317 -26.25 -8.74 -7.70
CA GLU A 317 -25.24 -9.76 -7.40
C GLU A 317 -24.04 -9.13 -6.67
N ASP A 318 -23.78 -9.60 -5.46
CA ASP A 318 -22.87 -9.02 -4.46
C ASP A 318 -21.36 -9.18 -4.76
N LYS A 319 -20.95 -9.54 -5.99
CA LYS A 319 -19.54 -9.81 -6.34
C LYS A 319 -18.74 -8.54 -6.62
N ILE A 320 -18.64 -7.68 -5.62
CA ILE A 320 -17.93 -6.40 -5.72
C ILE A 320 -16.79 -6.24 -4.71
N ILE A 321 -16.55 -7.26 -3.89
CA ILE A 321 -15.50 -7.25 -2.87
C ILE A 321 -14.43 -8.25 -3.27
N PHE A 322 -13.18 -7.80 -3.29
CA PHE A 322 -12.04 -8.58 -3.73
C PHE A 322 -10.99 -8.58 -2.63
N ASN A 323 -10.68 -9.74 -2.07
CA ASN A 323 -9.57 -9.88 -1.13
C ASN A 323 -8.27 -10.11 -1.92
N LEU A 324 -7.37 -9.13 -1.90
CA LEU A 324 -6.09 -9.18 -2.60
C LEU A 324 -5.03 -9.69 -1.62
N VAL A 325 -4.97 -11.02 -1.48
CA VAL A 325 -4.25 -11.74 -0.44
C VAL A 325 -3.35 -12.80 -1.05
N ALA A 326 -2.10 -12.93 -0.59
CA ALA A 326 -1.13 -13.91 -1.11
C ALA A 326 -1.19 -15.26 -0.40
N SER A 327 -1.73 -15.28 0.83
CA SER A 327 -1.64 -16.43 1.74
C SER A 327 -2.33 -17.70 1.25
N GLU A 328 -3.38 -17.59 0.44
CA GLU A 328 -4.15 -18.74 -0.05
C GLU A 328 -3.40 -19.52 -1.16
N LYS A 329 -2.54 -18.86 -1.94
CA LYS A 329 -1.84 -19.47 -3.11
C LYS A 329 -0.32 -19.54 -2.97
N ASN A 330 0.28 -18.63 -2.21
CA ASN A 330 1.71 -18.59 -1.95
C ASN A 330 1.99 -18.32 -0.46
N PRO A 331 1.63 -19.27 0.43
CA PRO A 331 1.77 -19.08 1.88
C PRO A 331 3.24 -19.02 2.31
N ILE A 332 3.53 -18.11 3.23
CA ILE A 332 4.80 -18.04 3.95
C ILE A 332 4.54 -17.63 5.40
N THR A 333 5.27 -18.19 6.37
CA THR A 333 5.14 -17.75 7.77
C THR A 333 5.96 -16.48 8.02
N TRP A 334 5.67 -15.77 9.12
CA TRP A 334 6.50 -14.62 9.52
C TRP A 334 7.98 -15.01 9.72
N GLN A 335 8.25 -16.19 10.30
CA GLN A 335 9.62 -16.69 10.41
C GLN A 335 10.21 -17.01 9.04
N GLY A 336 9.47 -17.71 8.17
CA GLY A 336 9.92 -18.05 6.83
C GLY A 336 10.24 -16.83 5.97
N TYR A 337 9.47 -15.74 6.11
CA TYR A 337 9.75 -14.45 5.47
C TYR A 337 11.09 -13.87 5.93
N MET A 338 11.30 -13.79 7.25
CA MET A 338 12.53 -13.22 7.80
C MET A 338 13.76 -14.08 7.47
N ASP A 339 13.62 -15.40 7.51
CA ASP A 339 14.68 -16.36 7.16
C ASP A 339 15.02 -16.29 5.65
N SER A 340 14.02 -16.15 4.79
CA SER A 340 14.22 -16.00 3.34
C SER A 340 14.98 -14.71 3.04
N CYS A 341 14.56 -13.58 3.61
CA CYS A 341 15.24 -12.31 3.48
C CYS A 341 16.69 -12.37 4.00
N HIS A 342 16.89 -12.99 5.18
CA HIS A 342 18.21 -13.14 5.78
C HIS A 342 19.14 -14.01 4.93
N THR A 343 18.65 -15.17 4.49
CA THR A 343 19.41 -16.13 3.66
C THR A 343 19.83 -15.49 2.35
N GLN A 344 18.91 -14.80 1.65
CA GLN A 344 19.25 -14.10 0.40
C GLN A 344 20.22 -12.93 0.66
N GLY A 345 20.04 -12.22 1.77
CA GLY A 345 20.95 -11.17 2.22
C GLY A 345 22.38 -11.68 2.44
N ILE A 346 22.55 -12.84 3.09
CA ILE A 346 23.86 -13.47 3.30
C ILE A 346 24.45 -13.98 1.99
N ASN A 347 23.68 -14.77 1.23
CA ASN A 347 24.16 -15.44 0.02
C ASN A 347 24.74 -14.46 -1.00
N GLU A 348 24.17 -13.25 -1.08
CA GLU A 348 24.63 -12.20 -1.98
C GLU A 348 25.43 -11.08 -1.28
N MET A 349 25.68 -11.21 0.02
CA MET A 349 26.37 -10.21 0.83
C MET A 349 25.71 -8.81 0.74
N ILE A 350 24.38 -8.77 0.75
CA ILE A 350 23.56 -7.55 0.73
C ILE A 350 23.59 -6.88 2.12
N ALA A 351 24.73 -6.28 2.46
CA ALA A 351 24.96 -5.56 3.71
C ALA A 351 24.88 -4.06 3.49
N SER A 352 24.04 -3.31 4.22
CA SER A 352 23.97 -1.84 4.06
C SER A 352 25.12 -1.09 4.73
N SER A 353 25.57 0.00 4.14
CA SER A 353 26.50 0.97 4.75
C SER A 353 25.93 1.59 6.03
N LEU A 354 24.60 1.63 6.15
CA LEU A 354 23.86 2.08 7.33
C LEU A 354 23.84 1.06 8.47
N ALA A 355 24.41 -0.14 8.29
CA ALA A 355 24.44 -1.16 9.34
C ALA A 355 25.06 -0.62 10.64
N VAL A 356 24.35 -0.81 11.74
CA VAL A 356 24.79 -0.50 13.11
C VAL A 356 25.16 -1.74 13.90
N GLY A 357 24.94 -2.93 13.33
CA GLY A 357 25.38 -4.21 13.84
C GLY A 357 25.09 -5.34 12.86
N CYS A 358 25.53 -6.55 13.19
CA CYS A 358 25.18 -7.76 12.45
C CYS A 358 23.69 -8.09 12.58
N TYR A 359 23.15 -8.85 11.62
CA TYR A 359 21.81 -9.42 11.74
C TYR A 359 21.76 -10.38 12.92
N ASN A 360 20.88 -10.11 13.87
CA ASN A 360 20.47 -11.05 14.91
C ASN A 360 19.06 -10.63 15.32
N PHE A 361 18.07 -11.30 14.74
CA PHE A 361 16.68 -10.92 14.84
C PHE A 361 15.82 -12.11 15.27
N THR A 362 14.86 -11.88 16.15
CA THR A 362 13.97 -12.92 16.66
C THR A 362 12.53 -12.43 16.74
N LEU A 363 11.61 -13.28 16.29
CA LEU A 363 10.17 -13.10 16.45
C LEU A 363 9.69 -13.74 17.74
N ILE A 364 8.87 -13.02 18.51
CA ILE A 364 8.35 -13.52 19.79
C ILE A 364 6.85 -13.25 19.89
N LYS A 365 6.05 -14.31 20.04
CA LYS A 365 4.59 -14.20 20.18
C LYS A 365 4.17 -13.68 21.56
N ASN A 366 4.73 -14.31 22.61
CA ASN A 366 4.36 -14.02 23.99
C ASN A 366 4.83 -12.62 24.41
N GLU A 367 3.90 -11.82 24.94
CA GLU A 367 4.15 -10.41 25.27
C GLU A 367 5.22 -10.23 26.35
N THR A 368 5.16 -11.05 27.41
CA THR A 368 6.10 -10.97 28.52
C THR A 368 7.52 -11.33 28.09
N ILE A 369 7.66 -12.40 27.30
CA ILE A 369 8.96 -12.80 26.75
C ILE A 369 9.47 -11.74 25.77
N TYR A 370 8.60 -11.21 24.91
CA TYR A 370 8.95 -10.11 23.99
C TYR A 370 9.50 -8.92 24.76
N TRP A 371 8.82 -8.50 25.83
CA TRP A 371 9.24 -7.34 26.62
C TRP A 371 10.59 -7.56 27.30
N LEU A 372 10.84 -8.76 27.86
CA LEU A 372 12.13 -9.12 28.42
C LEU A 372 13.25 -9.04 27.37
N TYR A 373 13.02 -9.62 26.19
CA TYR A 373 13.98 -9.59 25.09
C TYR A 373 14.19 -8.18 24.55
N PHE A 374 13.12 -7.39 24.41
CA PHE A 374 13.20 -5.98 24.01
C PHE A 374 14.07 -5.18 24.98
N LEU A 375 13.91 -5.40 26.29
CA LEU A 375 14.75 -4.76 27.30
C LEU A 375 16.22 -5.12 27.15
N ILE A 376 16.53 -6.42 27.09
CA ILE A 376 17.90 -6.94 27.09
C ILE A 376 18.62 -6.63 25.78
N PHE A 377 17.96 -6.80 24.63
CA PHE A 377 18.62 -6.76 23.32
C PHE A 377 18.43 -5.43 22.56
N GLN A 378 17.50 -4.57 22.98
CA GLN A 378 17.30 -3.26 22.34
C GLN A 378 17.41 -2.11 23.31
N PHE A 379 16.56 -2.05 24.35
CA PHE A 379 16.45 -0.89 25.21
C PHE A 379 17.73 -0.62 26.03
N ILE A 380 18.22 -1.61 26.78
CA ILE A 380 19.41 -1.47 27.62
C ILE A 380 20.66 -1.18 26.76
N PRO A 381 20.96 -1.94 25.68
CA PRO A 381 22.06 -1.60 24.78
C PRO A 381 21.91 -0.21 24.16
N GLY A 382 20.69 0.18 23.78
CA GLY A 382 20.39 1.52 23.26
C GLY A 382 20.69 2.62 24.26
N LEU A 383 20.31 2.44 25.52
CA LEU A 383 20.61 3.37 26.61
C LEU A 383 22.12 3.55 26.81
N ILE A 384 22.86 2.44 26.81
CA ILE A 384 24.32 2.45 26.96
C ILE A 384 24.97 3.16 25.77
N LEU A 385 24.55 2.86 24.54
CA LEU A 385 25.07 3.51 23.34
C LEU A 385 24.76 5.01 23.32
N ASP A 386 23.55 5.42 23.68
CA ASP A 386 23.17 6.83 23.78
C ASP A 386 23.96 7.57 24.87
N PHE A 387 24.25 6.91 25.99
CA PHE A 387 25.12 7.44 27.04
C PHE A 387 26.56 7.66 26.56
N ILE A 388 27.13 6.66 25.86
CA ILE A 388 28.46 6.77 25.25
C ILE A 388 28.50 7.88 24.20
N MET A 389 27.47 7.98 23.34
CA MET A 389 27.35 9.05 22.35
C MET A 389 27.34 10.42 23.02
N ASN A 390 26.58 10.57 24.10
CA ASN A 390 26.52 11.82 24.85
C ASN A 390 27.90 12.20 25.44
N ILE A 391 28.61 11.25 26.05
CA ILE A 391 29.99 11.46 26.54
C ILE A 391 30.93 11.86 25.39
N ALA A 392 30.75 11.28 24.20
CA ALA A 392 31.52 11.59 23.01
C ALA A 392 31.10 12.90 22.31
N GLY A 393 30.18 13.69 22.89
CA GLY A 393 29.67 14.93 22.29
C GLY A 393 28.78 14.73 21.07
N MET A 394 28.23 13.52 20.88
CA MET A 394 27.33 13.16 19.79
C MET A 394 25.87 13.15 20.27
N THR A 395 24.93 13.44 19.37
CA THR A 395 23.50 13.42 19.68
C THR A 395 22.96 11.99 19.87
N PRO A 396 22.38 11.65 21.03
CA PRO A 396 21.69 10.38 21.26
C PRO A 396 20.57 10.12 20.24
N LYS A 397 20.39 8.87 19.83
CA LYS A 397 19.42 8.49 18.78
C LYS A 397 18.74 7.14 18.99
N PHE A 398 19.32 6.22 19.76
CA PHE A 398 18.84 4.84 19.86
C PHE A 398 17.55 4.74 20.67
N LEU A 399 17.44 5.40 21.82
CA LEU A 399 16.22 5.37 22.63
C LEU A 399 15.02 5.99 21.89
N PHE A 400 15.26 7.07 21.14
CA PHE A 400 14.24 7.66 20.29
C PHE A 400 13.76 6.67 19.22
N ALA A 401 14.68 5.99 18.54
CA ALA A 401 14.35 4.97 17.56
C ALA A 401 13.58 3.79 18.19
N TYR A 402 14.03 3.26 19.33
CA TYR A 402 13.38 2.14 20.00
C TYR A 402 12.01 2.47 20.58
N ARG A 403 11.79 3.70 21.04
CA ARG A 403 10.45 4.18 21.41
C ARG A 403 9.49 4.14 20.23
N LYS A 404 9.96 4.51 19.03
CA LYS A 404 9.17 4.44 17.79
C LYS A 404 8.90 2.99 17.39
N VAL A 405 9.91 2.13 17.44
CA VAL A 405 9.79 0.68 17.18
C VAL A 405 8.74 0.05 18.08
N TYR A 406 8.80 0.31 19.40
CA TYR A 406 7.84 -0.24 20.36
C TYR A 406 6.40 0.16 20.04
N LYS A 407 6.16 1.46 19.78
CA LYS A 407 4.83 1.97 19.42
C LYS A 407 4.29 1.35 18.13
N ILE A 408 5.13 1.25 17.09
CA ILE A 408 4.74 0.62 15.83
C ILE A 408 4.43 -0.86 16.06
N ASN A 409 5.28 -1.59 16.78
CA ASN A 409 5.06 -3.02 17.05
C ASN A 409 3.75 -3.27 17.80
N ALA A 410 3.41 -2.44 18.80
CA ALA A 410 2.14 -2.52 19.50
C ALA A 410 0.94 -2.33 18.55
N ASN A 411 0.98 -1.31 17.69
CA ASN A 411 -0.09 -1.03 16.72
C ASN A 411 -0.27 -2.12 15.66
N PHE A 412 0.82 -2.77 15.24
CA PHE A 412 0.77 -3.84 14.25
C PHE A 412 0.42 -5.21 14.83
N ALA A 413 0.49 -5.38 16.15
CA ALA A 413 0.36 -6.67 16.80
C ALA A 413 -0.89 -7.43 16.34
N CYS A 414 -2.07 -6.78 16.36
CA CYS A 414 -3.34 -7.41 15.99
C CYS A 414 -3.35 -8.08 14.60
N TYR A 415 -2.50 -7.64 13.67
CA TYR A 415 -2.39 -8.23 12.33
C TYR A 415 -1.37 -9.36 12.21
N ILE A 416 -0.44 -9.50 13.17
CA ILE A 416 0.76 -10.36 13.04
C ILE A 416 0.96 -11.37 14.17
N ILE A 417 0.21 -11.26 15.28
CA ILE A 417 0.15 -12.30 16.33
C ILE A 417 -0.98 -13.31 16.11
N LYS A 418 -1.81 -13.06 15.11
CA LYS A 418 -2.97 -13.85 14.72
C LYS A 418 -2.82 -14.32 13.28
N GLN A 419 -3.32 -15.52 12.99
CA GLN A 419 -3.45 -16.01 11.63
C GLN A 419 -4.86 -15.68 11.11
N PHE A 420 -4.91 -15.16 9.88
CA PHE A 420 -6.15 -14.91 9.17
C PHE A 420 -6.31 -15.94 8.06
N LYS A 421 -7.56 -16.30 7.78
CA LYS A 421 -7.96 -17.07 6.60
C LYS A 421 -8.82 -16.19 5.71
N TYR A 422 -8.59 -16.22 4.42
CA TYR A 422 -9.33 -15.39 3.48
C TYR A 422 -10.10 -16.25 2.49
N THR A 423 -11.18 -15.70 1.94
CA THR A 423 -11.70 -16.17 0.66
C THR A 423 -11.30 -15.19 -0.43
N ASP A 424 -10.78 -15.64 -1.56
CA ASP A 424 -10.39 -14.80 -2.71
C ASP A 424 -11.03 -15.30 -4.03
N LYS A 425 -12.22 -15.91 -3.92
CA LYS A 425 -12.94 -16.52 -5.04
C LYS A 425 -13.26 -15.52 -6.16
N ASN A 426 -13.58 -14.28 -5.80
CA ASN A 426 -13.85 -13.24 -6.80
C ASN A 426 -12.56 -12.85 -7.55
N VAL A 427 -11.40 -12.94 -6.92
CA VAL A 427 -10.08 -12.75 -7.58
C VAL A 427 -9.76 -13.92 -8.51
N ASP A 428 -10.06 -15.16 -8.10
CA ASP A 428 -9.93 -16.35 -8.95
C ASP A 428 -10.81 -16.27 -10.20
N GLU A 429 -12.07 -15.90 -10.01
CA GLU A 429 -13.01 -15.71 -11.10
C GLU A 429 -12.53 -14.62 -12.05
N LEU A 430 -12.07 -13.47 -11.51
CA LEU A 430 -11.48 -12.40 -12.29
C LEU A 430 -10.30 -12.88 -13.15
N TRP A 431 -9.38 -13.65 -12.57
CA TRP A 431 -8.27 -14.25 -13.31
C TRP A 431 -8.75 -15.20 -14.42
N SER A 432 -9.79 -15.99 -14.15
CA SER A 432 -10.33 -16.96 -15.12
C SER A 432 -10.94 -16.30 -16.36
N LEU A 433 -11.49 -15.09 -16.21
CA LEU A 433 -12.13 -14.33 -17.29
C LEU A 433 -11.13 -13.66 -18.24
N MET A 434 -9.87 -13.50 -17.82
CA MET A 434 -8.84 -12.82 -18.61
C MET A 434 -8.30 -13.72 -19.72
N ASN A 435 -8.10 -13.13 -20.90
CA ASN A 435 -7.41 -13.80 -22.00
C ASN A 435 -5.89 -13.87 -21.76
N SER A 436 -5.17 -14.58 -22.63
CA SER A 436 -3.72 -14.79 -22.51
C SER A 436 -2.91 -13.49 -22.49
N LYS A 437 -3.28 -12.50 -23.32
CA LYS A 437 -2.62 -11.20 -23.38
C LYS A 437 -2.85 -10.38 -22.12
N ASP A 438 -4.08 -10.34 -21.62
CA ASP A 438 -4.43 -9.69 -20.36
C ASP A 438 -3.67 -10.33 -19.19
N LYS A 439 -3.60 -11.67 -19.12
CA LYS A 439 -2.86 -12.39 -18.06
C LYS A 439 -1.37 -12.07 -18.07
N ARG A 440 -0.77 -11.79 -19.23
CA ARG A 440 0.63 -11.35 -19.32
C ARG A 440 0.80 -9.88 -18.92
N LEU A 441 -0.04 -8.99 -19.44
CA LEU A 441 0.10 -7.54 -19.25
C LEU A 441 -0.31 -7.09 -17.83
N PHE A 442 -1.32 -7.73 -17.26
CA PHE A 442 -1.88 -7.43 -15.94
C PHE A 442 -1.78 -8.68 -15.06
N ASN A 443 -0.62 -9.30 -15.01
CA ASN A 443 -0.42 -10.51 -14.23
C ASN A 443 -0.62 -10.24 -12.72
N PHE A 444 -1.51 -10.99 -12.09
CA PHE A 444 -1.65 -11.05 -10.64
C PHE A 444 -1.76 -12.49 -10.12
N ASP A 445 -1.26 -13.45 -10.89
CA ASP A 445 -1.11 -14.84 -10.44
C ASP A 445 0.01 -14.93 -9.40
N GLN A 446 -0.38 -15.29 -8.19
CA GLN A 446 0.51 -15.37 -7.04
C GLN A 446 1.48 -16.54 -7.10
N THR A 447 1.21 -17.53 -7.96
CA THR A 447 2.09 -18.67 -8.20
C THR A 447 3.22 -18.35 -9.20
N SER A 448 3.12 -17.21 -9.90
CA SER A 448 4.04 -16.83 -10.98
C SER A 448 5.41 -16.30 -10.50
N TYR A 449 5.59 -16.04 -9.20
CA TYR A 449 6.83 -15.52 -8.63
C TYR A 449 7.34 -16.41 -7.47
N PRO A 450 8.28 -17.34 -7.75
CA PRO A 450 8.84 -18.19 -6.71
C PRO A 450 9.56 -17.37 -5.62
N ASN A 451 9.27 -17.71 -4.35
CA ASN A 451 9.76 -16.99 -3.17
C ASN A 451 11.27 -16.74 -3.18
N GLY A 452 12.08 -17.72 -3.62
CA GLY A 452 13.54 -17.58 -3.63
C GLY A 452 14.04 -16.41 -4.50
N GLN A 453 13.56 -16.31 -5.74
CA GLN A 453 13.94 -15.22 -6.64
C GLN A 453 13.34 -13.88 -6.19
N PHE A 454 12.11 -13.91 -5.70
CA PHE A 454 11.42 -12.73 -5.21
C PHE A 454 12.11 -12.10 -4.00
N TYR A 455 12.46 -12.88 -2.97
CA TYR A 455 13.15 -12.31 -1.80
C TYR A 455 14.57 -11.84 -2.10
N ARG A 456 15.22 -12.45 -3.10
CA ARG A 456 16.51 -11.97 -3.59
C ARG A 456 16.40 -10.56 -4.19
N THR A 457 15.45 -10.33 -5.10
CA THR A 457 15.24 -9.00 -5.69
C THR A 457 14.69 -8.02 -4.67
N TYR A 458 13.83 -8.47 -3.74
CA TYR A 458 13.35 -7.69 -2.62
C TYR A 458 14.49 -7.13 -1.76
N MET A 459 15.47 -7.96 -1.37
CA MET A 459 16.60 -7.51 -0.54
C MET A 459 17.47 -6.48 -1.24
N ARG A 460 17.69 -6.63 -2.56
CA ARG A 460 18.39 -5.62 -3.37
C ARG A 460 17.58 -4.32 -3.47
N GLY A 461 16.28 -4.44 -3.70
CA GLY A 461 15.36 -3.31 -3.76
C GLY A 461 15.27 -2.55 -2.43
N LEU A 462 15.23 -3.26 -1.32
CA LEU A 462 15.28 -2.71 0.03
C LEU A 462 16.51 -1.83 0.23
N ARG A 463 17.68 -2.32 -0.22
CA ARG A 463 18.93 -1.57 -0.17
C ARG A 463 18.88 -0.29 -1.03
N VAL A 464 18.53 -0.45 -2.31
CA VAL A 464 18.63 0.62 -3.30
C VAL A 464 17.52 1.66 -3.14
N TYR A 465 16.27 1.21 -3.07
CA TYR A 465 15.11 2.08 -3.12
C TYR A 465 14.70 2.59 -1.75
N LEU A 466 14.78 1.78 -0.69
CA LEU A 466 14.38 2.20 0.65
C LEU A 466 15.53 2.79 1.47
N LEU A 467 16.65 2.06 1.59
CA LEU A 467 17.82 2.53 2.34
C LEU A 467 18.65 3.58 1.59
N LYS A 468 18.37 3.80 0.29
CA LYS A 468 19.09 4.74 -0.59
C LYS A 468 20.59 4.47 -0.61
N ASP A 469 20.97 3.19 -0.53
CA ASP A 469 22.35 2.73 -0.49
C ASP A 469 22.69 2.01 -1.80
N SER A 470 23.54 2.62 -2.62
CA SER A 470 23.89 2.10 -3.95
C SER A 470 24.46 0.68 -3.89
N MET A 471 24.30 -0.09 -4.96
CA MET A 471 24.97 -1.39 -5.10
C MET A 471 26.49 -1.24 -5.26
N GLU A 472 26.99 -0.05 -5.62
CA GLU A 472 28.43 0.22 -5.72
C GLU A 472 29.14 0.15 -4.37
N THR A 473 28.44 0.46 -3.28
CA THR A 473 28.99 0.44 -1.92
C THR A 473 28.95 -0.96 -1.28
N LEU A 474 28.44 -1.98 -1.98
CA LEU A 474 28.22 -3.33 -1.46
C LEU A 474 29.50 -3.95 -0.89
N LYS A 475 30.62 -3.88 -1.61
CA LYS A 475 31.91 -4.44 -1.16
C LYS A 475 32.38 -3.79 0.15
N LYS A 476 32.30 -2.45 0.24
CA LYS A 476 32.70 -1.69 1.43
C LYS A 476 31.82 -2.02 2.63
N ALA A 477 30.51 -2.15 2.41
CA ALA A 477 29.56 -2.48 3.45
C ALA A 477 29.69 -3.94 3.92
N ALA A 478 29.98 -4.88 3.02
CA ALA A 478 30.25 -6.28 3.34
C ALA A 478 31.48 -6.44 4.26
N THR A 479 32.54 -5.65 4.05
CA THR A 479 33.71 -5.64 4.96
C THR A 479 33.34 -5.19 6.38
N LYS A 480 32.48 -4.18 6.50
CA LYS A 480 31.96 -3.69 7.80
C LYS A 480 31.11 -4.76 8.51
N TYR A 481 30.47 -5.64 7.76
CA TYR A 481 29.62 -6.71 8.29
C TYR A 481 30.41 -7.94 8.80
N LYS A 482 31.67 -8.12 8.35
CA LYS A 482 32.57 -9.19 8.77
C LYS A 482 33.49 -8.80 9.94
N LEU A 483 33.26 -7.65 10.56
CA LEU A 483 34.05 -7.09 11.66
C LEU A 483 33.32 -7.20 12.98
#